data_AF-A0A0M1JVD5-F1
#
_entry.id   AF-A0A0M1JVD5-F1
#
_cell.length_a   1.000
_cell.length_b   1.000
_cell.length_c   1.000
_cell.angle_alpha   90.00
_cell.angle_beta   90.00
_cell.angle_gamma   90.00
#
_symmetry.space_group_name_H-M   'P 1'
#
loop_
_entity.id
_entity.type
_entity.pdbx_description
1 polymer ?
#
loop_
_entity_poly.entity_id
_entity_poly.type
_entity_poly.pdbx_seq_one_letter_code
_entity_poly.pdbx_strand_id
1 'polypeptide(L)'
;MKSSLGQRLGATRRLLGLTQQQVIEQLKRRYGVHISQQSLSALEQGKRKIDAETELPALATLYGKPIHYFYESWEPTITPKPSIPLDLDPLTPREKLQLAAEILDRLLRD
;
A
#
# COMPACT_ATOMS: atom_id res chain seq x y z
N MET A 1 -3.23 -21.15 2.12
CA MET A 1 -1.93 -21.15 1.39
C MET A 1 -1.10 -20.00 1.91
N LYS A 2 0.15 -20.22 2.36
CA LYS A 2 1.00 -19.13 2.86
C LYS A 2 1.45 -18.27 1.68
N SER A 3 1.06 -16.99 1.65
CA SER A 3 1.53 -16.04 0.64
C SER A 3 3.03 -15.80 0.82
N SER A 4 3.79 -15.87 -0.28
CA SER A 4 5.21 -15.53 -0.26
C SER A 4 5.42 -14.03 0.00
N LEU A 5 6.61 -13.67 0.49
CA LEU A 5 7.01 -12.28 0.73
C LEU A 5 6.79 -11.38 -0.50
N GLY A 6 7.19 -11.88 -1.68
CA GLY A 6 6.99 -11.16 -2.94
C GLY A 6 5.51 -10.96 -3.29
N GLN A 7 4.66 -11.95 -3.05
CA GLN A 7 3.21 -11.81 -3.26
C GLN A 7 2.61 -10.75 -2.32
N ARG A 8 3.08 -10.66 -1.07
CA ARG A 8 2.65 -9.63 -0.11
C ARG A 8 3.05 -8.23 -0.54
N LEU A 9 4.27 -8.07 -1.06
CA LEU A 9 4.73 -6.81 -1.67
C LEU A 9 3.87 -6.42 -2.88
N GLY A 10 3.64 -7.36 -3.81
CA GLY A 10 2.82 -7.11 -4.99
C GLY A 10 1.35 -6.83 -4.68
N ALA A 11 0.83 -7.40 -3.59
CA ALA A 11 -0.51 -7.08 -3.12
C ALA A 11 -0.57 -5.71 -2.43
N THR A 12 0.44 -5.35 -1.63
CA THR A 12 0.58 -4.00 -1.05
C THR A 12 0.67 -2.93 -2.13
N ARG A 13 1.47 -3.16 -3.18
CA ARG A 13 1.55 -2.28 -4.35
C ARG A 13 0.17 -2.03 -4.97
N ARG A 14 -0.60 -3.10 -5.17
CA ARG A 14 -1.96 -3.03 -5.74
C ARG A 14 -2.93 -2.27 -4.83
N LEU A 15 -2.85 -2.48 -3.52
CA LEU A 15 -3.66 -1.73 -2.54
C LEU A 15 -3.35 -0.23 -2.56
N LEU A 16 -2.09 0.14 -2.81
CA LEU A 16 -1.66 1.52 -2.98
C LEU A 16 -2.00 2.11 -4.36
N GLY A 17 -2.60 1.33 -5.27
CA GLY A 17 -2.93 1.79 -6.63
C GLY A 17 -1.71 2.05 -7.52
N LEU A 18 -0.53 1.55 -7.15
CA LEU A 18 0.72 1.79 -7.87
C LEU A 18 0.90 0.77 -9.00
N THR A 19 1.39 1.20 -10.16
CA THR A 19 1.83 0.30 -11.23
C THR A 19 3.26 -0.20 -10.98
N GLN A 20 3.64 -1.32 -11.60
CA GLN A 20 5.02 -1.84 -11.52
C GLN A 20 6.03 -0.82 -12.06
N GLN A 21 5.71 -0.13 -13.16
CA GLN A 21 6.55 0.90 -13.77
C GLN A 21 6.78 2.09 -12.83
N GLN A 22 5.74 2.56 -12.14
CA GLN A 22 5.88 3.62 -11.13
C GLN A 22 6.80 3.19 -9.98
N VAL A 23 6.68 1.94 -9.51
CA VAL A 23 7.57 1.41 -8.47
C VAL A 23 9.03 1.36 -8.94
N ILE A 24 9.27 0.83 -10.15
CA ILE A 24 10.62 0.75 -10.75
C ILE A 24 11.25 2.14 -10.84
N GLU A 25 10.51 3.12 -11.34
CA GLU A 25 11.02 4.47 -11.52
C GLU A 25 11.34 5.15 -10.18
N GLN A 26 10.50 4.96 -9.16
CA GLN A 26 10.75 5.50 -7.83
C GLN A 26 11.93 4.80 -7.13
N LEU A 27 12.06 3.49 -7.29
CA LEU A 27 13.19 2.71 -6.76
C LEU A 27 14.52 3.20 -7.36
N LYS A 28 14.55 3.40 -8.68
CA LYS A 28 15.72 3.93 -9.38
C LYS A 28 16.06 5.35 -8.93
N ARG A 29 15.07 6.26 -8.90
CA ARG A 29 15.30 7.68 -8.59
C ARG A 29 15.67 7.95 -7.13
N ARG A 30 15.05 7.25 -6.18
CA ARG A 30 15.19 7.57 -4.75
C ARG A 30 16.20 6.70 -4.01
N TYR A 31 16.39 5.47 -4.46
CA TYR A 31 17.19 4.47 -3.74
C TYR A 31 18.34 3.89 -4.58
N GLY A 32 18.47 4.29 -5.85
CA GLY A 32 19.48 3.73 -6.75
C GLY A 32 19.28 2.23 -7.04
N VAL A 33 18.08 1.70 -6.80
CA VAL A 33 17.77 0.27 -7.01
C VAL A 33 17.29 0.08 -8.44
N HIS A 34 18.04 -0.68 -9.23
CA HIS A 34 17.73 -0.99 -10.62
C HIS A 34 17.07 -2.38 -10.72
N ILE A 35 15.76 -2.39 -10.93
CA ILE A 35 14.98 -3.63 -11.13
C ILE A 35 14.21 -3.55 -12.44
N SER A 36 14.27 -4.63 -13.23
CA SER A 36 13.49 -4.71 -14.48
C SER A 36 12.02 -5.01 -14.20
N GLN A 37 11.13 -4.70 -15.15
CA GLN A 37 9.71 -5.05 -15.03
C GLN A 37 9.49 -6.56 -14.91
N GLN A 38 10.26 -7.36 -15.65
CA GLN A 38 10.20 -8.82 -15.57
C GLN A 38 10.66 -9.30 -14.19
N SER A 39 11.74 -8.72 -13.65
CA SER A 39 12.27 -9.06 -12.32
C SER A 39 11.30 -8.71 -11.20
N LEU A 40 10.63 -7.55 -11.27
CA LEU A 40 9.62 -7.15 -10.30
C LEU A 40 8.38 -8.05 -10.41
N SER A 41 7.93 -8.37 -11.62
CA SER A 41 6.80 -9.29 -11.84
C SER A 41 7.10 -10.70 -11.32
N ALA A 42 8.29 -11.24 -11.58
CA ALA A 42 8.72 -12.54 -11.06
C ALA A 42 8.78 -12.56 -9.53
N LEU A 43 9.24 -11.47 -8.92
CA LEU A 43 9.24 -11.28 -7.47
C LEU A 43 7.82 -11.29 -6.92
N GLU A 44 6.90 -10.52 -7.50
CA GLU A 44 5.50 -10.46 -7.07
C GLU A 44 4.74 -11.78 -7.24
N GLN A 45 5.17 -12.62 -8.19
CA GLN A 45 4.63 -13.97 -8.38
C GLN A 45 5.26 -15.01 -7.44
N GLY A 46 6.25 -14.63 -6.62
CA GLY A 46 6.99 -15.54 -5.76
C GLY A 46 7.98 -16.44 -6.50
N LYS A 47 8.23 -16.18 -7.80
CA LYS A 47 9.18 -16.92 -8.65
C LYS A 47 10.62 -16.46 -8.46
N ARG A 48 10.83 -15.29 -7.85
CA ARG A 48 12.13 -14.71 -7.54
C ARG A 48 12.18 -14.32 -6.06
N LYS A 49 13.33 -14.57 -5.43
CA LYS A 49 13.62 -14.07 -4.07
C LYS A 49 13.99 -12.58 -4.13
N ILE A 50 13.49 -11.82 -3.17
CA ILE A 50 13.87 -10.43 -2.98
C ILE A 50 15.25 -10.34 -2.32
N ASP A 51 16.01 -9.32 -2.70
CA ASP A 51 17.21 -8.94 -1.97
C ASP A 51 16.81 -8.25 -0.64
N ALA A 52 17.18 -8.86 0.48
CA ALA A 52 16.79 -8.38 1.80
C ALA A 52 17.56 -7.12 2.26
N GLU A 53 18.73 -6.85 1.67
CA GLU A 53 19.61 -5.74 2.08
C GLU A 53 19.34 -4.48 1.25
N THR A 54 18.97 -4.64 -0.02
CA THR A 54 18.80 -3.51 -0.94
C THR A 54 17.36 -3.31 -1.39
N GLU A 55 16.72 -4.32 -1.97
CA GLU A 55 15.38 -4.21 -2.55
C GLU A 55 14.29 -4.10 -1.49
N LEU A 56 14.37 -4.91 -0.44
CA LEU A 56 13.34 -4.98 0.59
C LEU A 56 13.23 -3.69 1.41
N PRO A 57 14.31 -3.08 1.93
CA PRO A 57 14.21 -1.82 2.65
C PRO A 57 13.70 -0.70 1.74
N ALA A 58 14.18 -0.63 0.49
CA ALA A 58 13.73 0.38 -0.46
C ALA A 58 12.24 0.26 -0.78
N LEU A 59 11.73 -0.95 -1.00
CA LEU A 59 10.31 -1.21 -1.23
C LEU A 59 9.47 -0.93 0.02
N ALA A 60 9.95 -1.29 1.21
CA ALA A 60 9.28 -1.01 2.47
C ALA A 60 9.10 0.50 2.70
N THR A 61 10.19 1.27 2.53
CA THR A 61 10.15 2.74 2.62
C THR A 61 9.26 3.35 1.53
N LEU A 62 9.33 2.85 0.29
CA LEU A 62 8.47 3.31 -0.81
C LEU A 62 6.97 3.07 -0.53
N TYR A 63 6.63 1.94 0.09
CA TYR A 63 5.25 1.58 0.44
C TYR A 63 4.79 2.18 1.76
N GLY A 64 5.67 2.87 2.51
CA GLY A 64 5.35 3.42 3.82
C GLY A 64 4.97 2.34 4.83
N LYS A 65 5.56 1.15 4.71
CA LYS A 65 5.34 0.02 5.62
C LYS A 65 6.65 -0.41 6.26
N PRO A 66 6.66 -0.77 7.55
CA PRO A 66 7.87 -1.30 8.16
C PRO A 66 8.17 -2.70 7.59
N ILE A 67 9.44 -3.10 7.58
CA ILE A 67 9.86 -4.37 6.96
C ILE A 67 9.12 -5.58 7.56
N HIS A 68 8.89 -5.60 8.88
CA HIS A 68 8.20 -6.70 9.59
C HIS A 68 6.76 -6.92 9.10
N TYR A 69 6.08 -5.88 8.60
CA TYR A 69 4.74 -5.96 8.02
C TYR A 69 4.64 -7.03 6.90
N PHE A 70 5.74 -7.26 6.17
CA PHE A 70 5.78 -8.23 5.08
C PHE A 70 6.17 -9.64 5.54
N TYR A 71 6.60 -9.84 6.79
CA TYR A 71 6.96 -11.14 7.35
C TYR A 71 5.87 -11.76 8.18
N GLU A 72 5.08 -10.93 8.87
CA GLU A 72 3.88 -11.38 9.57
C GLU A 72 2.96 -12.14 8.61
N SER A 73 2.24 -13.12 9.17
CA SER A 73 1.26 -13.92 8.44
C SER A 73 0.19 -12.98 7.87
N TRP A 74 0.45 -12.49 6.67
CA TRP A 74 -0.46 -11.64 5.92
C TRP A 74 -1.63 -12.51 5.48
N GLU A 75 -2.58 -12.66 6.38
CA GLU A 75 -3.95 -12.78 5.95
C GLU A 75 -4.32 -11.38 5.51
N PRO A 76 -4.63 -11.14 4.23
CA PRO A 76 -5.28 -9.89 3.88
C PRO A 76 -6.58 -9.93 4.69
N THR A 77 -6.60 -9.22 5.82
CA THR A 77 -7.86 -8.72 6.31
C THR A 77 -8.31 -7.84 5.16
N ILE A 78 -9.14 -8.40 4.30
CA ILE A 78 -10.20 -7.68 3.65
C ILE A 78 -11.01 -7.16 4.84
N THR A 79 -10.48 -6.20 5.60
CA THR A 79 -11.34 -5.21 6.19
C THR A 79 -12.06 -4.73 4.95
N PRO A 80 -13.37 -5.00 4.81
CA PRO A 80 -14.10 -4.22 3.84
C PRO A 80 -13.64 -2.79 4.11
N LYS A 81 -13.39 -2.01 3.05
CA LYS A 81 -13.53 -0.56 3.19
C LYS A 81 -14.69 -0.39 4.19
N PRO A 82 -14.59 0.43 5.24
CA PRO A 82 -15.81 0.93 5.81
C PRO A 82 -16.48 1.65 4.63
N SER A 83 -17.26 0.90 3.86
CA SER A 83 -18.42 1.33 3.13
C SER A 83 -19.35 1.70 4.27
N ILE A 84 -19.01 2.80 4.93
CA ILE A 84 -20.02 3.78 5.20
C ILE A 84 -20.58 4.00 3.79
N PRO A 85 -21.84 3.60 3.49
CA PRO A 85 -22.51 4.18 2.36
C PRO A 85 -22.70 5.65 2.75
N LEU A 86 -21.61 6.42 2.71
CA LEU A 86 -21.67 7.84 2.76
C LEU A 86 -21.96 8.18 1.31
N ASP A 87 -23.25 8.09 1.00
CA ASP A 87 -23.84 8.70 -0.17
C ASP A 87 -23.53 10.19 -0.06
N LEU A 88 -22.36 10.57 -0.55
CA LEU A 88 -21.81 11.92 -0.57
C LEU A 88 -22.20 12.64 -1.86
N ASP A 89 -22.85 11.95 -2.79
CA ASP A 89 -23.33 12.53 -4.05
C ASP A 89 -24.50 13.51 -3.88
N PRO A 90 -25.43 13.39 -2.91
CA PRO A 90 -26.42 14.44 -2.67
C PRO A 90 -25.88 15.62 -1.87
N LEU A 91 -24.69 15.53 -1.25
CA LEU A 91 -24.18 16.57 -0.35
C LEU A 91 -23.40 17.65 -1.09
N THR A 92 -23.87 18.88 -0.96
CA THR A 92 -23.19 20.08 -1.41
C THR A 92 -21.84 20.24 -0.69
N PRO A 93 -20.87 20.95 -1.28
CA PRO A 93 -19.56 21.19 -0.66
C PRO A 93 -19.63 21.77 0.77
N ARG A 94 -20.71 22.49 1.08
CA ARG A 94 -20.95 23.09 2.40
C ARG A 94 -21.35 22.04 3.44
N GLU A 95 -22.16 21.06 3.07
CA GLU A 95 -22.59 19.99 3.96
C GLU A 95 -21.43 19.03 4.27
N LYS A 96 -20.57 18.75 3.27
CA LYS A 96 -19.33 17.99 3.47
C LYS A 96 -18.39 18.66 4.46
N LEU A 97 -18.28 19.99 4.40
CA LEU A 97 -17.45 20.76 5.32
C LEU A 97 -18.00 20.75 6.75
N GLN A 98 -19.32 20.84 6.92
CA GLN A 98 -19.96 20.75 8.24
C GLN A 98 -19.78 19.38 8.87
N LEU A 99 -19.95 18.31 8.08
CA LEU A 99 -19.77 16.95 8.56
C LEU A 99 -18.30 16.69 9.00
N ALA A 100 -17.33 17.20 8.23
CA ALA A 100 -15.91 17.10 8.59
C ALA A 100 -15.60 17.84 9.90
N ALA A 101 -16.18 19.02 10.10
CA ALA A 101 -16.01 19.79 11.34
C ALA A 101 -16.61 19.09 12.56
N GLU A 102 -17.78 18.46 12.40
CA GLU A 102 -18.47 17.75 13.48
C GLU A 102 -17.73 16.47 13.90
N ILE A 103 -17.15 15.74 12.94
CA ILE A 103 -16.31 14.57 13.23
C ILE A 103 -15.03 14.98 13.98
N LEU A 104 -14.39 16.07 13.55
CA LEU A 104 -13.20 16.59 14.22
C LEU A 104 -13.50 17.03 15.65
N ASP A 105 -14.60 17.75 15.88
CA ASP A 105 -15.01 18.20 17.21
C ASP A 105 -15.28 17.03 18.17
N ARG A 106 -15.88 15.94 17.66
CA ARG A 106 -16.14 14.73 18.45
C ARG A 106 -14.86 13.98 18.85
N LEU A 107 -13.88 13.92 17.94
CA LEU A 107 -12.57 13.31 18.20
C LEU A 107 -11.69 14.13 19.15
N LEU A 108 -11.97 15.43 19.32
CA LEU A 108 -11.27 16.32 20.24
C LEU A 108 -11.87 16.31 21.66
N ARG A 109 -13.05 15.69 21.85
CA ARG A 109 -13.75 15.60 23.14
C ARG A 109 -13.67 14.22 23.83
N ASP A 110 -13.18 13.20 23.12
CA ASP A 110 -12.74 11.90 23.68
C ASP A 110 -11.24 11.95 24.01
#